data_AF-A0A925ATB5-F1
#
_entry.id   AF-A0A925ATB5-F1
#
_cell.length_a   1.000
_cell.length_b   1.000
_cell.length_c   1.000
_cell.angle_alpha   90.00
_cell.angle_beta   90.00
_cell.angle_gamma   90.00
#
_symmetry.space_group_name_H-M   'P 1'
#
loop_
_entity.id
_entity.type
_entity.pdbx_description
1 polymer ?
#
loop_
_entity_poly.entity_id
_entity_poly.type
_entity_poly.pdbx_seq_one_letter_code
_entity_poly.pdbx_strand_id
1 'polypeptide(L)'
;MLKALLALLEFIRLGITEADLVEKCLDLQYKAGIDGYWCKSLPALVLTGNHTTLAISSPQYNPSNVPIQENDLVTIYLNPSTASYCGDYVCSFYVENGVARHSPLFNQEFIAGAHALGHLHAMLIEVAHIDMTFEELYQLIHKKTNDWVLNSWTISCTEWRKICSI
;
A
#
# COMPACT_ATOMS: atom_id res chain seq x y z
N MET A 1 -14.62 5.89 6.33
CA MET A 1 -13.32 5.75 5.64
C MET A 1 -12.53 7.06 5.62
N LEU A 2 -13.03 8.16 5.00
CA LEU A 2 -12.29 9.44 4.90
C LEU A 2 -11.78 9.99 6.25
N LYS A 3 -12.58 9.92 7.31
CA LYS A 3 -12.18 10.36 8.67
C LYS A 3 -11.00 9.56 9.24
N ALA A 4 -10.94 8.26 8.98
CA ALA A 4 -9.84 7.41 9.46
C ALA A 4 -8.55 7.71 8.69
N LEU A 5 -8.65 7.93 7.38
CA LEU A 5 -7.50 8.30 6.54
C LEU A 5 -6.89 9.65 6.95
N LEU A 6 -7.73 10.65 7.24
CA LEU A 6 -7.26 11.94 7.77
C LEU A 6 -6.60 11.78 9.14
N ALA A 7 -7.18 10.98 10.03
CA ALA A 7 -6.60 10.71 11.35
C ALA A 7 -5.27 9.95 11.28
N LEU A 8 -5.08 9.10 10.26
CA LEU A 8 -3.80 8.44 9.99
C LEU A 8 -2.78 9.44 9.43
N LEU A 9 -3.18 10.26 8.44
CA LEU A 9 -2.32 11.28 7.87
C LEU A 9 -1.77 12.25 8.92
N GLU A 10 -2.62 12.72 9.84
CA GLU A 10 -2.23 13.59 10.95
C GLU A 10 -1.32 12.90 11.98
N PHE A 11 -1.41 11.58 12.09
CA PHE A 11 -0.62 10.80 13.03
C PHE A 11 0.76 10.45 12.49
N ILE A 12 0.91 10.29 11.18
CA ILE A 12 2.19 9.96 10.53
C ILE A 12 3.12 11.18 10.60
N ARG A 13 4.23 11.00 11.31
CA ARG A 13 5.30 11.98 11.49
C ARG A 13 6.60 11.29 11.88
N LEU A 14 7.71 12.02 11.82
CA LEU A 14 9.01 11.53 12.28
C LEU A 14 8.93 11.01 13.72
N GLY A 15 9.65 9.93 14.01
CA GLY A 15 9.67 9.32 15.34
C GLY A 15 8.60 8.26 15.59
N ILE A 16 7.52 8.22 14.78
CA ILE A 16 6.49 7.18 14.82
C ILE A 16 7.02 5.91 14.13
N THR A 17 6.66 4.74 14.63
CA THR A 17 7.07 3.43 14.11
C THR A 17 5.91 2.68 13.43
N GLU A 18 6.19 1.52 12.83
CA GLU A 18 5.12 0.64 12.32
C GLU A 18 4.23 0.14 13.46
N ALA A 19 4.81 -0.18 14.63
CA ALA A 19 4.08 -0.64 15.80
C ALA A 19 3.05 0.41 16.26
N ASP A 20 3.46 1.67 16.35
CA ASP A 20 2.56 2.79 16.70
C ASP A 20 1.42 2.94 15.69
N LEU A 21 1.71 2.77 14.40
CA LEU A 21 0.70 2.85 13.33
C LEU A 21 -0.28 1.67 13.36
N VAL A 22 0.19 0.47 13.69
CA VAL A 22 -0.67 -0.70 13.86
C VAL A 22 -1.64 -0.48 15.02
N GLU A 23 -1.15 0.04 16.16
CA GLU A 23 -2.01 0.40 17.30
C GLU A 23 -3.02 1.50 16.92
N LYS A 24 -2.58 2.52 16.17
CA LYS A 24 -3.47 3.57 15.66
C LYS A 24 -4.56 3.01 14.75
N CYS A 25 -4.22 2.07 13.87
CA CYS A 25 -5.18 1.41 12.98
C CYS A 25 -6.19 0.57 13.76
N LEU A 26 -5.75 -0.14 14.80
CA LEU A 26 -6.61 -0.89 15.70
C LEU A 26 -7.64 0.03 16.38
N ASP A 27 -7.19 1.14 16.97
CA ASP A 27 -8.06 2.14 17.61
C ASP A 27 -9.09 2.73 16.63
N LEU A 28 -8.65 3.10 15.42
CA LEU A 28 -9.53 3.66 14.39
C LEU A 28 -10.57 2.64 13.89
N GLN A 29 -10.19 1.39 13.73
CA GLN A 29 -11.10 0.31 13.32
C GLN A 29 -12.12 0.02 14.42
N TYR A 30 -11.70 -0.06 15.69
CA TYR A 30 -12.60 -0.24 16.82
C TYR A 30 -13.61 0.90 16.92
N LYS A 31 -13.16 2.16 16.81
CA LYS A 31 -14.04 3.35 16.78
C LYS A 31 -15.00 3.37 15.59
N ALA A 32 -14.69 2.67 14.51
CA ALA A 32 -15.56 2.51 13.35
C ALA A 32 -16.54 1.34 13.47
N GLY A 33 -16.53 0.59 14.59
CA GLY A 33 -17.42 -0.55 14.83
C GLY A 33 -16.97 -1.84 14.14
N ILE A 34 -15.70 -1.93 13.74
CA ILE A 34 -15.11 -3.18 13.23
C ILE A 34 -14.82 -4.09 14.42
N ASP A 35 -15.31 -5.34 14.37
CA ASP A 35 -15.22 -6.32 15.46
C ASP A 35 -14.33 -7.54 15.13
N GLY A 36 -13.72 -7.56 13.94
CA GLY A 36 -12.75 -8.59 13.57
C GLY A 36 -11.89 -8.24 12.35
N TYR A 37 -11.01 -9.19 12.00
CA TYR A 37 -10.11 -9.10 10.85
C TYR A 37 -10.15 -10.43 10.11
N TRP A 38 -10.42 -10.40 8.80
CA TRP A 38 -10.67 -11.65 8.07
C TRP A 38 -9.39 -12.47 7.84
N CYS A 39 -8.22 -11.83 7.82
CA CYS A 39 -6.92 -12.53 7.82
C CYS A 39 -6.54 -13.09 9.21
N LYS A 40 -7.40 -12.92 10.22
CA LYS A 40 -7.38 -13.52 11.58
C LYS A 40 -6.14 -13.30 12.46
N SER A 41 -5.05 -12.70 11.97
CA SER A 41 -3.83 -12.54 12.78
C SER A 41 -3.51 -11.10 13.17
N LEU A 42 -3.91 -10.09 12.38
CA LEU A 42 -3.44 -8.72 12.55
C LEU A 42 -4.52 -7.69 12.16
N PRO A 43 -4.65 -6.57 12.92
CA PRO A 43 -5.57 -5.49 12.59
C PRO A 43 -5.12 -4.68 11.38
N ALA A 44 -3.81 -4.59 11.15
CA ALA A 44 -3.22 -3.90 10.02
C ALA A 44 -1.85 -4.50 9.71
N LEU A 45 -1.46 -4.47 8.43
CA LEU A 45 -0.08 -4.64 8.01
C LEU A 45 0.43 -3.26 7.60
N VAL A 46 1.49 -2.79 8.26
CA VAL A 46 2.07 -1.45 8.03
C VAL A 46 3.53 -1.61 7.62
N LEU A 47 3.90 -1.06 6.48
CA LEU A 47 5.27 -1.06 5.99
C LEU A 47 5.76 0.37 5.85
N THR A 48 6.97 0.64 6.35
CA THR A 48 7.60 1.96 6.32
C THR A 48 8.99 1.91 5.69
N GLY A 49 9.37 2.96 4.96
CA GLY A 49 10.70 3.09 4.35
C GLY A 49 11.09 1.84 3.57
N ASN A 50 12.25 1.25 3.87
CA ASN A 50 12.76 0.06 3.20
C ASN A 50 11.82 -1.16 3.27
N HIS A 51 11.01 -1.30 4.32
CA HIS A 51 10.04 -2.40 4.41
C HIS A 51 8.99 -2.37 3.30
N THR A 52 8.72 -1.19 2.70
CA THR A 52 7.78 -1.07 1.58
C THR A 52 8.27 -1.75 0.30
N THR A 53 9.56 -2.12 0.22
CA THR A 53 10.14 -2.84 -0.92
C THR A 53 10.10 -4.36 -0.76
N LEU A 54 9.63 -4.86 0.38
CA LEU A 54 9.59 -6.28 0.71
C LEU A 54 8.22 -6.89 0.42
N ALA A 55 8.21 -8.08 -0.18
CA ALA A 55 7.01 -8.89 -0.35
C ALA A 55 6.72 -9.69 0.93
N ILE A 56 6.19 -9.03 1.97
CA ILE A 56 5.90 -9.65 3.26
C ILE A 56 4.45 -10.13 3.32
N SER A 57 4.25 -11.39 3.69
CA SER A 57 2.92 -11.94 3.99
C SER A 57 2.53 -11.74 5.45
N SER A 58 1.24 -11.60 5.75
CA SER A 58 0.74 -11.35 7.13
C SER A 58 1.25 -12.34 8.18
N PRO A 59 1.41 -13.66 7.92
CA PRO A 59 1.94 -14.59 8.93
C PRO A 59 3.42 -14.35 9.28
N GLN A 60 4.18 -13.69 8.40
CA GLN A 60 5.60 -13.40 8.58
C GLN A 60 5.86 -11.96 9.04
N TYR A 61 4.80 -11.13 9.09
CA TYR A 61 4.91 -9.73 9.42
C TYR A 61 5.07 -9.54 10.93
N ASN A 62 6.12 -8.80 11.30
CA ASN A 62 6.31 -8.24 12.64
C ASN A 62 6.54 -6.74 12.49
N PRO A 63 5.74 -5.88 13.15
CA PRO A 63 5.91 -4.44 13.07
C PRO A 63 7.33 -4.01 13.46
N SER A 64 7.93 -3.17 12.62
CA SER A 64 9.22 -2.55 12.90
C SER A 64 9.12 -1.50 14.00
N ASN A 65 10.13 -1.47 14.86
CA ASN A 65 10.37 -0.36 15.80
C ASN A 65 11.29 0.72 15.22
N VAL A 66 11.65 0.62 13.93
CA VAL A 66 12.43 1.66 13.26
C VAL A 66 11.52 2.89 13.07
N PRO A 67 11.94 4.08 13.53
CA PRO A 67 11.17 5.29 13.33
C PRO A 67 11.11 5.71 11.87
N ILE A 68 9.98 6.26 11.45
CA ILE A 68 9.79 6.90 10.16
C ILE A 68 10.81 8.04 9.98
N GLN A 69 11.46 8.05 8.82
CA GLN A 69 12.48 9.00 8.41
C GLN A 69 11.95 10.07 7.47
N GLU A 70 12.78 11.09 7.24
CA GLU A 70 12.55 12.07 6.20
C GLU A 70 12.62 11.38 4.83
N ASN A 71 11.54 11.43 4.06
CA ASN A 71 11.42 10.81 2.73
C ASN A 71 11.05 9.32 2.70
N ASP A 72 10.39 8.82 3.75
CA ASP A 72 9.82 7.46 3.76
C ASP A 72 8.46 7.37 3.05
N LEU A 73 8.23 6.23 2.40
CA LEU A 73 6.90 5.77 2.03
C LEU A 73 6.30 4.99 3.20
N VAL A 74 5.02 5.21 3.49
CA VAL A 74 4.26 4.46 4.50
C VAL A 74 3.08 3.81 3.80
N THR A 75 3.01 2.48 3.82
CA THR A 75 1.88 1.74 3.23
C THR A 75 1.13 0.99 4.32
N ILE A 76 -0.18 1.16 4.36
CA ILE A 76 -1.09 0.57 5.35
C ILE A 76 -2.10 -0.32 4.63
N TYR A 77 -2.16 -1.57 5.06
CA TYR A 77 -3.12 -2.57 4.62
C TYR A 77 -4.07 -2.88 5.78
N LEU A 78 -5.36 -2.64 5.57
CA LEU A 78 -6.44 -2.96 6.50
C LEU A 78 -7.31 -4.07 5.89
N ASN A 79 -7.73 -4.98 6.74
CA ASN A 79 -8.51 -6.17 6.40
C ASN A 79 -9.74 -6.30 7.32
N PRO A 80 -10.57 -5.25 7.47
CA PRO A 80 -11.66 -5.22 8.42
C PRO A 80 -12.68 -6.32 8.14
N SER A 81 -13.24 -6.88 9.21
CA SER A 81 -14.37 -7.79 9.18
C SER A 81 -15.43 -7.35 10.19
N THR A 82 -16.67 -7.59 9.82
CA THR A 82 -17.85 -7.57 10.69
C THR A 82 -18.49 -8.94 10.65
N ALA A 83 -19.54 -9.18 11.45
CA ALA A 83 -20.33 -10.42 11.38
C ALA A 83 -20.89 -10.74 9.98
N SER A 84 -21.04 -9.74 9.09
CA SER A 84 -21.71 -9.90 7.79
C SER A 84 -20.83 -9.59 6.57
N TYR A 85 -19.72 -8.88 6.75
CA TYR A 85 -18.90 -8.40 5.63
C TYR A 85 -17.41 -8.42 5.98
N CYS A 86 -16.59 -8.72 4.98
CA CYS A 86 -15.15 -8.49 4.99
C CYS A 86 -14.80 -7.46 3.91
N GLY A 87 -13.72 -6.71 4.13
CA GLY A 87 -13.19 -5.79 3.14
C GLY A 87 -11.68 -5.71 3.21
N ASP A 88 -11.10 -5.18 2.14
CA ASP A 88 -9.68 -4.86 2.04
C ASP A 88 -9.52 -3.40 1.67
N TYR A 89 -8.55 -2.76 2.31
CA TYR A 89 -8.18 -1.38 2.02
C TYR A 89 -6.68 -1.21 2.14
N VAL A 90 -6.06 -0.73 1.05
CA VAL A 90 -4.64 -0.44 1.01
C VAL A 90 -4.46 1.01 0.62
N CYS A 91 -3.64 1.73 1.37
CA CYS A 91 -3.28 3.11 1.06
C CYS A 91 -1.82 3.37 1.36
N SER A 92 -1.25 4.36 0.67
CA SER A 92 0.11 4.83 0.91
C SER A 92 0.10 6.32 1.24
N PHE A 93 1.01 6.71 2.13
CA PHE A 93 1.32 8.08 2.48
C PHE A 93 2.79 8.35 2.21
N TYR A 94 3.07 9.55 1.72
CA TYR A 94 4.39 10.00 1.32
C TYR A 94 4.90 10.98 2.36
N VAL A 95 5.93 10.62 3.10
CA VAL A 95 6.63 11.57 3.95
C VAL A 95 7.63 12.28 3.07
N GLU A 96 7.58 13.61 2.97
CA GLU A 96 8.53 14.41 2.18
C GLU A 96 9.03 15.55 3.05
N ASN A 97 10.36 15.63 3.25
CA ASN A 97 10.97 16.60 4.18
C ASN A 97 10.31 16.57 5.57
N GLY A 98 10.05 15.36 6.08
CA GLY A 98 9.43 15.13 7.39
C GLY A 98 7.92 15.37 7.47
N VAL A 99 7.25 15.74 6.38
CA VAL A 99 5.80 16.01 6.34
C VAL A 99 5.06 14.92 5.58
N ALA A 100 4.11 14.24 6.22
CA ALA A 100 3.26 13.25 5.59
C ALA A 100 2.22 13.88 4.64
N ARG A 101 2.00 13.24 3.50
CA ARG A 101 1.07 13.67 2.45
C ARG A 101 0.35 12.47 1.83
N HIS A 102 -0.87 12.70 1.35
CA HIS A 102 -1.59 11.71 0.56
C HIS A 102 -1.14 11.68 -0.91
N SER A 103 -0.58 12.79 -1.41
CA SER A 103 -0.05 12.88 -2.77
C SER A 103 1.35 13.48 -2.71
N PRO A 104 2.33 12.88 -3.39
CA PRO A 104 3.70 13.36 -3.37
C PRO A 104 3.83 14.63 -4.22
N LEU A 105 4.70 15.54 -3.81
CA LEU A 105 4.89 16.84 -4.46
C LEU A 105 6.35 17.10 -4.86
N PHE A 106 7.32 16.47 -4.20
CA PHE A 106 8.73 16.84 -4.32
C PHE A 106 9.61 15.67 -4.82
N ASN A 107 9.43 14.49 -4.22
CA ASN A 107 10.19 13.29 -4.57
C ASN A 107 9.69 12.73 -5.91
N GLN A 108 10.56 12.76 -6.92
CA GLN A 108 10.22 12.33 -8.28
C GLN A 108 9.92 10.84 -8.38
N GLU A 109 10.56 9.99 -7.56
CA GLU A 109 10.27 8.56 -7.52
C GLU A 109 8.89 8.30 -6.95
N PHE A 110 8.50 9.03 -5.90
CA PHE A 110 7.15 8.94 -5.34
C PHE A 110 6.10 9.42 -6.33
N ILE A 111 6.34 10.53 -7.03
CA ILE A 111 5.42 11.04 -8.06
C ILE A 111 5.25 10.01 -9.18
N ALA A 112 6.36 9.47 -9.69
CA ALA A 112 6.33 8.48 -10.76
C ALA A 112 5.63 7.19 -10.31
N GLY A 113 5.93 6.70 -9.09
CA GLY A 113 5.29 5.53 -8.51
C GLY A 113 3.78 5.71 -8.26
N ALA A 114 3.38 6.88 -7.73
CA ALA A 114 1.97 7.21 -7.53
C ALA A 114 1.20 7.26 -8.86
N HIS A 115 1.80 7.85 -9.90
CA HIS A 115 1.22 7.89 -11.24
C HIS A 115 1.12 6.48 -11.86
N ALA A 116 2.17 5.66 -11.71
CA ALA A 116 2.15 4.26 -12.15
C ALA A 116 1.03 3.47 -11.49
N LEU A 117 0.91 3.54 -10.16
CA LEU A 117 -0.12 2.85 -9.40
C LEU A 117 -1.52 3.31 -9.80
N GLY A 118 -1.73 4.63 -9.93
CA GLY A 118 -3.00 5.20 -10.36
C GLY A 118 -3.40 4.75 -11.77
N HIS A 119 -2.45 4.71 -12.70
CA HIS A 119 -2.67 4.23 -14.06
C HIS A 119 -3.05 2.74 -14.10
N LEU A 120 -2.28 1.88 -13.41
CA LEU A 120 -2.54 0.45 -13.35
C LEU A 120 -3.88 0.14 -12.68
N HIS A 121 -4.23 0.88 -11.62
CA HIS A 121 -5.51 0.74 -10.94
C HIS A 121 -6.68 1.14 -11.84
N ALA A 122 -6.59 2.28 -12.54
CA ALA A 122 -7.61 2.72 -13.49
C ALA A 122 -7.79 1.71 -14.63
N MET A 123 -6.69 1.18 -15.15
CA MET A 123 -6.70 0.13 -16.16
C MET A 123 -7.39 -1.14 -15.67
N LEU A 124 -7.09 -1.60 -14.45
CA LEU A 124 -7.77 -2.76 -13.85
C LEU A 124 -9.28 -2.57 -13.80
N ILE A 125 -9.75 -1.40 -13.36
CA ILE A 125 -11.18 -1.07 -13.30
C ILE A 125 -11.80 -1.07 -14.70
N GLU A 126 -11.11 -0.52 -15.69
CA GLU A 126 -11.60 -0.41 -17.06
C GLU A 126 -11.76 -1.78 -17.75
N VAL A 127 -10.82 -2.70 -17.51
CA VAL A 127 -10.80 -4.00 -18.22
C VAL A 127 -11.62 -5.08 -17.52
N ALA A 128 -11.81 -4.99 -16.20
CA ALA A 128 -12.50 -6.03 -15.45
C ALA A 128 -13.99 -6.09 -15.82
N HIS A 129 -14.47 -7.26 -16.25
CA HIS A 129 -15.88 -7.49 -16.57
C HIS A 129 -16.36 -8.85 -16.07
N ILE A 130 -17.68 -9.01 -15.95
CA ILE A 130 -18.30 -10.19 -15.32
C ILE A 130 -18.05 -11.50 -16.08
N ASP A 131 -17.93 -11.44 -17.40
CA ASP A 131 -17.69 -12.62 -18.25
C ASP A 131 -16.22 -13.06 -18.30
N MET A 132 -15.33 -12.34 -17.62
CA MET A 132 -13.89 -12.58 -17.61
C MET A 132 -13.53 -13.55 -16.48
N THR A 133 -12.64 -14.50 -16.76
CA THR A 133 -12.02 -15.29 -15.69
C THR A 133 -10.95 -14.49 -14.95
N PHE A 134 -10.67 -14.86 -13.70
CA PHE A 134 -9.57 -14.25 -12.95
C PHE A 134 -8.20 -14.45 -13.61
N GLU A 135 -8.01 -15.58 -14.32
CA GLU A 135 -6.78 -15.83 -15.06
C GLU A 135 -6.63 -14.88 -16.25
N GLU A 136 -7.68 -14.68 -17.05
CA GLU A 136 -7.65 -13.73 -18.16
C GLU A 136 -7.39 -12.30 -17.68
N LEU A 137 -8.05 -11.89 -16.59
CA LEU A 137 -7.82 -10.60 -15.96
C LEU A 137 -6.36 -10.45 -15.52
N TYR A 138 -5.81 -11.45 -14.83
CA TYR A 138 -4.41 -11.45 -14.40
C TYR A 138 -3.45 -11.34 -15.60
N GLN A 139 -3.62 -12.18 -16.62
CA GLN A 139 -2.74 -12.21 -17.80
C GLN A 139 -2.78 -10.88 -18.56
N LEU A 140 -3.95 -10.28 -18.70
CA LEU A 140 -4.11 -8.99 -19.37
C LEU A 140 -3.39 -7.87 -18.61
N ILE A 141 -3.60 -7.78 -17.30
CA ILE A 141 -2.97 -6.75 -16.45
C ILE A 141 -1.47 -6.96 -16.38
N HIS A 142 -1.01 -8.20 -16.22
CA HIS A 142 0.41 -8.53 -16.23
C HIS A 142 1.07 -8.10 -17.54
N LYS A 143 0.47 -8.43 -18.68
CA LYS A 143 0.95 -8.01 -20.00
C LYS A 143 1.01 -6.49 -20.14
N LYS A 144 -0.08 -5.78 -19.84
CA LYS A 144 -0.13 -4.32 -19.95
C LYS A 144 0.86 -3.62 -19.01
N THR A 145 1.06 -4.17 -17.81
CA THR A 145 2.06 -3.68 -16.86
C THR A 145 3.46 -3.81 -17.44
N ASN A 146 3.81 -4.98 -17.97
CA ASN A 146 5.11 -5.20 -18.61
C ASN A 146 5.33 -4.29 -19.83
N ASP A 147 4.33 -4.18 -20.70
CA ASP A 147 4.38 -3.30 -21.87
C ASP A 147 4.58 -1.82 -21.44
N TRP A 148 3.90 -1.38 -20.38
CA TRP A 148 4.04 -0.02 -19.86
C TRP A 148 5.44 0.21 -19.25
N VAL A 149 5.94 -0.71 -18.43
CA VAL A 149 7.28 -0.65 -17.84
C VAL A 149 8.35 -0.58 -18.94
N LEU A 150 8.24 -1.42 -19.97
CA LEU A 150 9.20 -1.49 -21.09
C LEU A 150 9.19 -0.22 -21.97
N ASN A 151 8.05 0.42 -22.15
CA ASN A 151 7.90 1.57 -23.05
C ASN A 151 8.01 2.94 -22.36
N SER A 152 7.85 3.01 -21.03
CA SER A 152 7.75 4.28 -20.29
C SER A 152 8.98 4.60 -19.43
N TRP A 153 9.92 3.66 -19.27
CA TRP A 153 11.08 3.81 -18.39
C TRP A 153 12.42 3.58 -19.10
N THR A 154 13.09 4.67 -19.50
CA THR A 154 14.54 4.72 -19.79
C THR A 154 15.37 4.94 -18.51
N ILE A 155 15.18 4.10 -17.48
CA ILE A 155 16.09 3.98 -16.34
C ILE A 155 16.40 2.50 -16.17
N SER A 156 17.69 2.16 -16.10
CA SER A 156 18.27 0.86 -16.46
C SER A 156 17.54 -0.38 -15.90
N CYS A 157 17.25 -1.32 -16.80
CA CYS A 157 16.70 -2.67 -16.58
C CYS A 157 17.40 -3.56 -15.52
N THR A 158 18.43 -3.07 -14.82
CA THR A 158 19.30 -3.87 -13.96
C THR A 158 18.71 -4.17 -12.57
N GLU A 159 17.80 -3.34 -12.05
CA GLU A 159 17.30 -3.53 -10.67
C GLU A 159 15.99 -4.33 -10.60
N TRP A 160 15.07 -4.17 -11.56
CA TRP A 160 13.79 -4.88 -11.57
C TRP A 160 13.88 -6.39 -11.85
N ARG A 161 14.90 -6.87 -12.57
CA ARG A 161 15.11 -8.31 -12.79
C ARG A 161 15.36 -9.09 -11.50
N LYS A 162 15.76 -8.43 -10.41
CA LYS A 162 15.94 -9.08 -9.10
C LYS A 162 14.64 -9.24 -8.31
N ILE A 163 13.60 -8.45 -8.63
CA ILE A 163 12.31 -8.47 -7.93
C ILE A 163 11.34 -9.45 -8.60
N CYS A 164 11.39 -9.57 -9.93
CA CYS A 164 10.49 -10.46 -10.69
C CYS A 164 11.06 -11.86 -10.97
N SER A 165 12.11 -12.29 -10.27
CA SER A 165 12.73 -13.63 -10.44
C SER A 165 12.47 -14.58 -9.27
N ILE A 166 11.29 -14.47 -8.64
CA ILE A 166 10.72 -15.54 -7.80
C ILE A 166 9.80 -16.41 -8.66
#